data_AF-A0A2M7G0C9-F1
#
_entry.id   AF-A0A2M7G0C9-F1
#
_cell.length_a   1.000
_cell.length_b   1.000
_cell.length_c   1.000
_cell.angle_alpha   90.00
_cell.angle_beta   90.00
_cell.angle_gamma   90.00
#
_symmetry.space_group_name_H-M   'P 1'
#
loop_
_entity.id
_entity.type
_entity.pdbx_description
1 polymer ?
#
loop_
_entity_poly.entity_id
_entity_poly.type
_entity_poly.pdbx_seq_one_letter_code
_entity_poly.pdbx_strand_id
1 'polypeptide(L)'
;MKRSEELAPLSREHLTALILVYCLKHGRSSNPRYPWPEDPLRQGAKALQMWQDELHWHFEAEEQFLFAPFEAQLSPELQRISQELLNEHTQIRKLILGLANQSETETVRALMQLGILLEAHIKKEEKVYFAGLESELPEAARVQAGQAILDFYAQREPFVCIFTGEKRTLRF
;
A
#
# COMPACT_ATOMS: atom_id res chain seq x y z
N MET A 1 2.91 7.92 -14.95
CA MET A 1 4.35 7.76 -15.22
C MET A 1 4.64 6.27 -15.11
N LYS A 2 5.36 5.66 -16.05
CA LYS A 2 5.81 4.27 -15.87
C LYS A 2 6.99 4.30 -14.92
N ARG A 3 7.00 3.47 -13.88
CA ARG A 3 8.18 3.28 -13.03
C ARG A 3 9.25 2.49 -13.77
N SER A 4 10.48 2.61 -13.29
CA SER A 4 11.53 1.64 -13.58
C SER A 4 11.07 0.22 -13.25
N GLU A 5 11.63 -0.79 -13.93
CA GLU A 5 11.16 -2.17 -13.81
C GLU A 5 11.30 -2.71 -12.37
N GLU A 6 12.25 -2.17 -11.63
CA GLU A 6 12.59 -2.58 -10.26
C GLU A 6 11.55 -2.13 -9.24
N LEU A 7 10.95 -0.94 -9.42
CA LEU A 7 9.91 -0.41 -8.52
C LEU A 7 8.49 -0.73 -9.02
N ALA A 8 8.35 -1.24 -10.25
CA ALA A 8 7.08 -1.61 -10.83
C ALA A 8 6.25 -2.62 -10.01
N PRO A 9 6.82 -3.61 -9.27
CA PRO A 9 6.05 -4.48 -8.39
C PRO A 9 5.24 -3.71 -7.35
N LEU A 10 5.86 -2.75 -6.64
CA LEU A 10 5.19 -1.92 -5.63
C LEU A 10 4.10 -1.05 -6.25
N SER A 11 4.43 -0.34 -7.34
CA SER A 11 3.46 0.52 -8.03
C SER A 11 2.25 -0.24 -8.61
N ARG A 12 2.38 -1.53 -8.92
CA ARG A 12 1.23 -2.35 -9.34
C ARG A 12 0.25 -2.60 -8.20
N GLU A 13 0.74 -2.80 -6.97
CA GLU A 13 -0.12 -2.98 -5.80
C GLU A 13 -0.88 -1.69 -5.44
N HIS A 14 -0.28 -0.51 -5.70
CA HIS A 14 -0.96 0.78 -5.56
C HIS A 14 -2.27 0.90 -6.36
N LEU A 15 -2.38 0.24 -7.52
CA LEU A 15 -3.62 0.24 -8.29
C LEU A 15 -4.79 -0.33 -7.48
N THR A 16 -4.53 -1.41 -6.74
CA THR A 16 -5.56 -2.09 -5.94
C THR A 16 -5.87 -1.30 -4.68
N ALA A 17 -4.84 -0.74 -4.05
CA ALA A 17 -5.00 0.17 -2.92
C ALA A 17 -5.80 1.44 -3.30
N LEU A 18 -5.63 1.99 -4.51
CA LEU A 18 -6.42 3.13 -4.99
C LEU A 18 -7.90 2.79 -5.24
N ILE A 19 -8.22 1.54 -5.60
CA ILE A 19 -9.61 1.07 -5.65
C ILE A 19 -10.19 1.03 -4.23
N LEU A 20 -9.44 0.54 -3.24
CA LEU A 20 -9.84 0.61 -1.84
C LEU A 20 -10.07 2.06 -1.41
N VAL A 21 -9.15 2.97 -1.68
CA VAL A 21 -9.28 4.41 -1.41
C VAL A 21 -10.60 4.95 -1.96
N TYR A 22 -10.92 4.66 -3.22
CA TYR A 22 -12.20 5.11 -3.80
C TYR A 22 -13.38 4.58 -2.99
N CYS A 23 -13.38 3.29 -2.66
CA CYS A 23 -14.45 2.65 -1.93
C CYS A 23 -14.63 3.23 -0.52
N LEU A 24 -13.53 3.44 0.21
CA LEU A 24 -13.51 4.03 1.54
C LEU A 24 -14.06 5.46 1.55
N LYS A 25 -13.70 6.26 0.53
CA LYS A 25 -14.11 7.67 0.46
C LYS A 25 -15.57 7.87 0.04
N HIS A 26 -16.14 6.93 -0.70
CA HIS A 26 -17.48 7.08 -1.27
C HIS A 26 -18.51 6.11 -0.71
N GLY A 27 -18.11 5.15 0.13
CA GLY A 27 -18.97 4.09 0.66
C GLY A 27 -19.52 3.15 -0.43
N ARG A 28 -18.91 3.12 -1.62
CA ARG A 28 -19.37 2.33 -2.77
C ARG A 28 -18.24 2.00 -3.72
N SER A 29 -18.41 0.95 -4.53
CA SER A 29 -17.50 0.63 -5.62
C SER A 29 -17.85 1.41 -6.88
N SER A 30 -16.84 1.80 -7.66
CA SER A 30 -17.04 2.33 -9.03
C SER A 30 -17.25 1.22 -10.06
N ASN A 31 -16.96 -0.05 -9.71
CA ASN A 31 -17.09 -1.20 -10.60
C ASN A 31 -18.19 -2.16 -10.11
N PRO A 32 -19.31 -2.30 -10.85
CA PRO A 32 -20.42 -3.16 -10.47
C PRO A 32 -20.05 -4.65 -10.30
N ARG A 33 -18.96 -5.10 -10.95
CA ARG A 33 -18.48 -6.49 -10.83
C ARG A 33 -17.91 -6.80 -9.44
N TYR A 34 -17.55 -5.76 -8.68
CA TYR A 34 -16.91 -5.89 -7.39
C TYR A 34 -17.65 -5.02 -6.37
N PRO A 35 -18.79 -5.52 -5.87
CA PRO A 35 -19.64 -4.75 -4.97
C PRO A 35 -18.89 -4.41 -3.68
N TRP A 36 -19.11 -3.17 -3.24
CA TRP A 36 -18.69 -2.71 -1.92
C TRP A 36 -19.92 -2.75 -1.00
N PRO A 37 -19.81 -3.30 0.22
CA PRO A 37 -20.96 -3.41 1.11
C PRO A 37 -21.45 -2.02 1.54
N GLU A 38 -22.76 -1.85 1.74
CA GLU A 38 -23.34 -0.61 2.26
C GLU A 38 -23.14 -0.49 3.78
N ASP A 39 -23.15 -1.62 4.48
CA ASP A 39 -22.96 -1.71 5.94
C ASP A 39 -21.51 -1.35 6.35
N PRO A 40 -21.30 -0.33 7.21
CA PRO A 40 -19.96 0.13 7.58
C PRO A 40 -19.10 -0.95 8.24
N LEU A 41 -19.68 -1.85 9.04
CA LEU A 41 -18.92 -2.91 9.71
C LEU A 41 -18.39 -3.93 8.68
N ARG A 42 -19.19 -4.28 7.68
CA ARG A 42 -18.76 -5.09 6.54
C ARG A 42 -17.72 -4.37 5.66
N GLN A 43 -17.81 -3.05 5.51
CA GLN A 43 -16.75 -2.27 4.86
C GLN A 43 -15.44 -2.36 5.63
N GLY A 44 -15.51 -2.25 6.97
CA GLY A 44 -14.37 -2.45 7.87
C GLY A 44 -13.74 -3.83 7.72
N ALA A 45 -14.56 -4.89 7.70
CA ALA A 45 -14.08 -6.26 7.46
C ALA A 45 -13.39 -6.41 6.11
N LYS A 46 -13.91 -5.76 5.05
CA LYS A 46 -13.30 -5.80 3.71
C LYS A 46 -11.98 -5.02 3.64
N ALA A 47 -11.86 -3.91 4.37
CA ALA A 47 -10.59 -3.19 4.53
C ALA A 47 -9.56 -4.02 5.32
N LEU A 48 -9.97 -4.69 6.40
CA LEU A 48 -9.13 -5.63 7.15
C LEU A 48 -8.65 -6.80 6.28
N GLN A 49 -9.50 -7.30 5.39
CA GLN A 49 -9.09 -8.31 4.42
C GLN A 49 -8.02 -7.75 3.46
N MET A 50 -8.21 -6.54 2.90
CA MET A 50 -7.18 -5.90 2.07
C MET A 50 -5.84 -5.73 2.80
N TRP A 51 -5.89 -5.45 4.11
CA TRP A 51 -4.69 -5.40 4.94
C TRP A 51 -3.97 -6.74 4.99
N GLN A 52 -4.69 -7.81 5.31
CA GLN A 52 -4.15 -9.17 5.43
C GLN A 52 -3.67 -9.74 4.10
N ASP A 53 -4.33 -9.40 2.99
CA ASP A 53 -4.00 -9.99 1.70
C ASP A 53 -2.90 -9.19 0.97
N GLU A 54 -2.89 -7.86 1.08
CA GLU A 54 -2.06 -7.00 0.23
C GLU A 54 -1.27 -5.93 0.99
N LEU A 55 -1.92 -5.04 1.77
CA LEU A 55 -1.24 -3.82 2.27
C LEU A 55 -0.16 -4.07 3.31
N HIS A 56 -0.33 -5.03 4.24
CA HIS A 56 0.68 -5.26 5.28
C HIS A 56 2.02 -5.69 4.66
N TRP A 57 1.87 -6.57 3.69
CA TRP A 57 2.85 -7.19 2.84
C TRP A 57 3.57 -6.13 1.98
N HIS A 58 2.83 -5.17 1.41
CA HIS A 58 3.37 -4.03 0.68
C HIS A 58 4.28 -3.17 1.57
N PHE A 59 3.77 -2.76 2.73
CA PHE A 59 4.53 -1.95 3.69
C PHE A 59 5.78 -2.67 4.18
N GLU A 60 5.71 -3.97 4.47
CA GLU A 60 6.89 -4.73 4.88
C GLU A 60 7.97 -4.73 3.79
N ALA A 61 7.60 -4.80 2.51
CA ALA A 61 8.59 -4.72 1.45
C ALA A 61 9.26 -3.35 1.37
N GLU A 62 8.50 -2.27 1.47
CA GLU A 62 9.05 -0.92 1.43
C GLU A 62 9.95 -0.67 2.64
N GLU A 63 9.48 -1.01 3.84
CA GLU A 63 10.21 -0.84 5.09
C GLU A 63 11.54 -1.63 5.08
N GLN A 64 11.51 -2.89 4.62
CA GLN A 64 12.67 -3.78 4.67
C GLN A 64 13.66 -3.60 3.52
N PHE A 65 13.17 -3.29 2.31
CA PHE A 65 14.01 -3.33 1.10
C PHE A 65 14.24 -1.96 0.47
N LEU A 66 13.49 -0.92 0.86
CA LEU A 66 13.71 0.44 0.38
C LEU A 66 14.13 1.38 1.51
N PHE A 67 13.31 1.54 2.53
CA PHE A 67 13.50 2.57 3.56
C PHE A 67 14.78 2.28 4.37
N ALA A 68 14.82 1.15 5.09
CA ALA A 68 15.95 0.82 5.95
C ALA A 68 17.29 0.66 5.21
N PRO A 69 17.37 -0.01 4.03
CA PRO A 69 18.65 -0.23 3.35
C PRO A 69 19.27 1.01 2.72
N PHE A 70 18.43 1.97 2.28
CA PHE A 70 18.92 3.12 1.55
C PHE A 70 19.05 4.39 2.39
N GLU A 71 18.45 4.47 3.57
CA GLU A 71 18.42 5.68 4.43
C GLU A 71 19.75 6.46 4.47
N ALA A 72 20.88 5.79 4.73
CA ALA A 72 22.20 6.43 4.86
C ALA A 72 22.77 6.98 3.53
N GLN A 73 22.24 6.56 2.38
CA GLN A 73 22.66 6.97 1.04
C GLN A 73 21.81 8.11 0.48
N LEU A 74 20.65 8.39 1.08
CA LEU A 74 19.71 9.39 0.59
C LEU A 74 20.08 10.79 1.09
N SER A 75 19.64 11.80 0.33
CA SER A 75 19.72 13.19 0.75
C SER A 75 18.90 13.44 2.03
N PRO A 76 19.24 14.47 2.83
CA PRO A 76 18.47 14.80 4.03
C PRO A 76 16.97 15.07 3.76
N GLU A 77 16.64 15.57 2.57
CA GLU A 77 15.25 15.77 2.16
C GLU A 77 14.53 14.43 1.99
N LEU A 78 15.15 13.49 1.27
CA LEU A 78 14.53 12.20 0.98
C LEU A 78 14.51 11.27 2.21
N GLN A 79 15.48 11.38 3.11
CA GLN A 79 15.43 10.79 4.47
C GLN A 79 14.22 11.29 5.27
N ARG A 80 13.97 12.60 5.26
CA ARG A 80 12.78 13.17 5.91
C ARG A 80 11.48 12.61 5.31
N ILE A 81 11.43 12.45 3.97
CA ILE A 81 10.28 11.84 3.29
C ILE A 81 10.12 10.36 3.70
N SER A 82 11.20 9.58 3.72
CA SER A 82 11.23 8.19 4.22
C SER A 82 10.63 8.09 5.63
N GLN A 83 11.05 8.97 6.53
CA GLN A 83 10.55 9.00 7.90
C GLN A 83 9.07 9.40 8.00
N GLU A 84 8.59 10.30 7.12
CA GLU A 84 7.16 10.62 7.02
C GLU A 84 6.34 9.42 6.56
N LEU A 85 6.81 8.68 5.55
CA LEU A 85 6.13 7.49 5.04
C LEU A 85 6.05 6.40 6.11
N LEU A 86 7.12 6.16 6.87
CA LEU A 86 7.12 5.26 8.03
C LEU A 86 6.09 5.66 9.10
N ASN A 87 5.95 6.96 9.36
CA ASN A 87 4.95 7.48 10.29
C ASN A 87 3.52 7.30 9.72
N GLU A 88 3.34 7.44 8.41
CA GLU A 88 2.08 7.17 7.72
C GLU A 88 1.73 5.67 7.77
N HIS A 89 2.68 4.77 7.55
CA HIS A 89 2.49 3.32 7.72
C HIS A 89 1.95 2.98 9.10
N THR A 90 2.56 3.57 10.14
CA THR A 90 2.14 3.37 11.53
C THR A 90 0.70 3.85 11.76
N GLN A 91 0.32 5.01 11.20
CA GLN A 91 -1.02 5.55 11.31
C GLN A 91 -2.06 4.72 10.55
N ILE A 92 -1.74 4.30 9.31
CA ILE A 92 -2.59 3.45 8.47
C ILE A 92 -2.81 2.10 9.16
N ARG A 93 -1.73 1.46 9.64
CA ARG A 93 -1.77 0.19 10.39
C ARG A 93 -2.65 0.31 11.63
N LYS A 94 -2.55 1.40 12.39
CA LYS A 94 -3.40 1.66 13.55
C LYS A 94 -4.87 1.83 13.17
N LEU A 95 -5.17 2.60 12.12
CA LEU A 95 -6.54 2.84 11.67
C LEU A 95 -7.19 1.54 11.21
N ILE A 96 -6.53 0.79 10.33
CA ILE A 96 -7.10 -0.39 9.70
C ILE A 96 -7.31 -1.53 10.70
N LEU A 97 -6.33 -1.79 11.58
CA LEU A 97 -6.46 -2.82 12.62
C LEU A 97 -7.48 -2.43 13.70
N GLY A 98 -7.67 -1.13 13.93
CA GLY A 98 -8.68 -0.61 14.85
C GLY A 98 -10.12 -0.89 14.42
N LEU A 99 -10.38 -1.10 13.12
CA LEU A 99 -11.73 -1.32 12.57
C LEU A 99 -12.44 -2.54 13.19
N ALA A 100 -11.69 -3.54 13.69
CA ALA A 100 -12.26 -4.75 14.28
C ALA A 100 -13.02 -4.52 15.59
N ASN A 101 -12.75 -3.42 16.29
CA ASN A 101 -13.20 -3.18 17.66
C ASN A 101 -14.01 -1.88 17.82
N GLN A 102 -14.56 -1.35 16.72
CA GLN A 102 -15.25 -0.06 16.69
C GLN A 102 -16.77 -0.21 16.64
N SER A 103 -17.48 0.80 17.19
CA SER A 103 -18.90 0.99 16.86
C SER A 103 -19.07 1.37 15.38
N GLU A 104 -20.29 1.27 14.86
CA GLU A 104 -20.61 1.63 13.48
C GLU A 104 -20.23 3.09 13.16
N THR A 105 -20.59 4.03 14.04
CA THR A 105 -20.27 5.47 13.86
C THR A 105 -18.77 5.76 13.89
N GLU A 106 -18.01 5.03 14.72
CA GLU A 106 -16.55 5.11 14.72
C GLU A 106 -15.95 4.53 13.45
N THR A 107 -16.49 3.40 12.99
CA THR A 107 -16.08 2.72 11.75
C THR A 107 -16.23 3.64 10.54
N VAL A 108 -17.37 4.31 10.37
CA VAL A 108 -17.57 5.27 9.27
C VAL A 108 -16.49 6.36 9.25
N ARG A 109 -16.18 6.94 10.41
CA ARG A 109 -15.13 7.98 10.51
C ARG A 109 -13.75 7.42 10.22
N ALA A 110 -13.43 6.24 10.74
CA ALA A 110 -12.15 5.57 10.54
C ALA A 110 -11.92 5.20 9.07
N LEU A 111 -12.94 4.67 8.38
CA LEU A 111 -12.88 4.35 6.95
C LEU A 111 -12.59 5.59 6.10
N MET A 112 -13.28 6.69 6.38
CA MET A 112 -13.07 7.96 5.68
C MET A 112 -11.64 8.48 5.88
N GLN A 113 -11.17 8.48 7.13
CA GLN A 113 -9.82 8.91 7.48
C GLN A 113 -8.75 8.02 6.83
N LEU A 114 -8.95 6.71 6.85
CA LEU A 114 -8.07 5.72 6.20
C LEU A 114 -7.96 6.00 4.70
N GLY A 115 -9.09 6.25 4.02
CA GLY A 115 -9.10 6.54 2.59
C GLY A 115 -8.35 7.82 2.22
N ILE A 116 -8.46 8.88 3.02
CA ILE A 116 -7.71 10.13 2.82
C ILE A 116 -6.22 9.92 3.03
N LEU A 117 -5.85 9.26 4.13
CA LEU A 117 -4.46 9.05 4.50
C LEU A 117 -3.75 8.14 3.48
N LEU A 118 -4.36 7.01 3.12
CA LEU A 118 -3.81 6.07 2.15
C LEU A 118 -3.65 6.70 0.76
N GLU A 119 -4.58 7.56 0.33
CA GLU A 119 -4.44 8.29 -0.94
C GLU A 119 -3.24 9.26 -0.93
N ALA A 120 -3.07 9.98 0.17
CA ALA A 120 -1.98 10.95 0.32
C ALA A 120 -0.62 10.23 0.35
N HIS A 121 -0.56 9.12 1.08
CA HIS A 121 0.59 8.24 1.20
C HIS A 121 1.04 7.71 -0.18
N ILE A 122 0.17 7.01 -0.91
CA ILE A 122 0.48 6.47 -2.26
C ILE A 122 0.96 7.58 -3.21
N LYS A 123 0.33 8.77 -3.17
CA LYS A 123 0.75 9.90 -4.01
C LYS A 123 2.16 10.39 -3.64
N LYS A 124 2.50 10.41 -2.36
CA LYS A 124 3.82 10.84 -1.88
C LYS A 124 4.89 9.82 -2.30
N GLU A 125 4.63 8.54 -2.14
CA GLU A 125 5.54 7.47 -2.56
C GLU A 125 5.83 7.54 -4.04
N GLU A 126 4.78 7.52 -4.84
CA GLU A 126 4.90 7.58 -6.29
C GLU A 126 5.61 8.86 -6.74
N LYS A 127 5.12 10.03 -6.34
CA LYS A 127 5.57 11.28 -6.95
C LYS A 127 6.87 11.81 -6.39
N VAL A 128 7.19 11.48 -5.14
CA VAL A 128 8.32 12.07 -4.42
C VAL A 128 9.34 10.99 -4.10
N TYR A 129 8.96 9.95 -3.35
CA TYR A 129 9.94 8.99 -2.83
C TYR A 129 10.55 8.12 -3.93
N PHE A 130 9.74 7.42 -4.72
CA PHE A 130 10.23 6.56 -5.81
C PHE A 130 10.97 7.36 -6.88
N ALA A 131 10.50 8.56 -7.21
CA ALA A 131 11.22 9.46 -8.12
C ALA A 131 12.58 9.90 -7.54
N GLY A 132 12.65 10.14 -6.22
CA GLY A 132 13.88 10.43 -5.51
C GLY A 132 14.85 9.25 -5.52
N LEU A 133 14.39 8.03 -5.24
CA LEU A 133 15.21 6.81 -5.37
C LEU A 133 15.74 6.63 -6.80
N GLU A 134 14.90 6.90 -7.80
CA GLU A 134 15.26 6.86 -9.23
C GLU A 134 16.37 7.88 -9.57
N SER A 135 16.42 9.01 -8.86
CA SER A 135 17.40 10.08 -9.08
C SER A 135 18.69 9.95 -8.25
N GLU A 136 18.60 9.46 -7.02
CA GLU A 136 19.72 9.48 -6.05
C GLU A 136 20.49 8.17 -6.00
N LEU A 137 19.84 7.02 -6.28
CA LEU A 137 20.49 5.72 -6.20
C LEU A 137 20.99 5.24 -7.57
N PRO A 138 22.12 4.50 -7.62
CA PRO A 138 22.51 3.78 -8.81
C PRO A 138 21.48 2.72 -9.20
N GLU A 139 21.29 2.50 -10.50
CA GLU A 139 20.39 1.47 -11.04
C GLU A 139 20.66 0.09 -10.43
N ALA A 140 21.92 -0.32 -10.31
CA ALA A 140 22.29 -1.60 -9.73
C ALA A 140 21.75 -1.81 -8.30
N ALA A 141 21.73 -0.76 -7.47
CA ALA A 141 21.17 -0.83 -6.12
C ALA A 141 19.64 -1.02 -6.17
N ARG A 142 18.96 -0.33 -7.08
CA ARG A 142 17.51 -0.49 -7.28
C ARG A 142 17.16 -1.86 -7.83
N VAL A 143 17.95 -2.41 -8.75
CA VAL A 143 17.76 -3.77 -9.31
C VAL A 143 17.86 -4.82 -8.21
N GLN A 144 18.86 -4.69 -7.34
CA GLN A 144 19.01 -5.57 -6.20
C GLN A 144 17.80 -5.51 -5.25
N ALA A 145 17.31 -4.30 -4.93
CA ALA A 145 16.13 -4.13 -4.09
C ALA A 145 14.87 -4.69 -4.77
N GLY A 146 14.68 -4.43 -6.06
CA GLY A 146 13.57 -4.97 -6.84
C GLY A 146 13.54 -6.50 -6.81
N GLN A 147 14.70 -7.16 -6.99
CA GLN A 147 14.80 -8.61 -6.87
C GLN A 147 14.47 -9.11 -5.46
N ALA A 148 14.98 -8.44 -4.43
CA ALA A 148 14.68 -8.81 -3.04
C ALA A 148 13.17 -8.68 -2.72
N ILE A 149 12.51 -7.65 -3.25
CA ILE A 149 11.05 -7.47 -3.13
C ILE A 149 10.32 -8.62 -3.84
N LEU A 150 10.75 -9.00 -5.05
CA LEU A 150 10.15 -10.12 -5.78
C LEU A 150 10.31 -11.44 -5.02
N ASP A 151 11.49 -11.68 -4.44
CA ASP A 151 11.78 -12.89 -3.64
C ASP A 151 10.97 -12.91 -2.34
N PHE A 152 10.77 -11.75 -1.71
CA PHE A 152 9.86 -11.59 -0.57
C PHE A 152 8.41 -11.87 -0.95
N TYR A 153 7.98 -11.37 -2.11
CA TYR A 153 6.62 -11.56 -2.63
C TYR A 153 6.34 -13.02 -2.99
N ALA A 154 7.35 -13.75 -3.44
CA ALA A 154 7.23 -15.18 -3.73
C ALA A 154 6.95 -16.04 -2.47
N GLN A 155 7.20 -15.51 -1.26
CA GLN A 155 6.91 -16.20 0.01
C GLN A 155 5.45 -16.07 0.44
N ARG A 156 4.67 -15.20 -0.23
CA ARG A 156 3.26 -14.97 0.12
C ARG A 156 2.40 -16.14 -0.35
N GLU A 157 1.54 -16.61 0.55
CA GLU A 157 0.50 -17.56 0.18
C GLU A 157 -0.41 -16.96 -0.90
N PRO A 158 -0.83 -17.73 -1.91
CA PRO A 158 -1.74 -17.23 -2.93
C PRO A 158 -3.06 -16.76 -2.32
N PHE A 159 -3.46 -15.53 -2.64
CA PHE A 159 -4.74 -14.97 -2.22
C PHE A 159 -5.59 -14.60 -3.43
N VAL A 160 -6.87 -14.31 -3.19
CA VAL A 160 -7.79 -13.83 -4.22
C VAL A 160 -7.97 -12.34 -3.99
N CYS A 161 -7.60 -11.52 -4.97
CA CYS A 161 -7.74 -10.08 -4.84
C CYS A 161 -9.22 -9.71 -4.62
N ILE A 162 -9.51 -8.98 -3.55
CA ILE A 162 -10.87 -8.66 -3.12
C ILE A 162 -11.64 -7.78 -4.11
N PHE A 163 -10.93 -7.20 -5.08
CA PHE A 163 -11.48 -6.33 -6.13
C PHE A 163 -11.35 -6.88 -7.53
N THR A 164 -10.55 -7.92 -7.80
CA THR A 164 -10.51 -8.50 -9.15
C THR A 164 -11.02 -9.94 -9.18
N GLY A 165 -11.14 -10.60 -8.02
CA GLY A 165 -11.46 -12.02 -7.96
C GLY A 165 -10.37 -12.90 -8.59
N GLU A 166 -9.27 -12.30 -9.07
CA GLU A 166 -8.16 -13.01 -9.67
C GLU A 166 -7.30 -13.57 -8.55
N LYS A 167 -6.90 -14.83 -8.73
CA LYS A 167 -5.90 -15.45 -7.88
C LYS A 167 -4.57 -14.77 -8.14
N ARG A 168 -4.03 -14.08 -7.13
CA ARG A 168 -2.68 -13.54 -7.17
C ARG A 168 -1.73 -14.60 -6.65
N THR A 169 -1.19 -15.37 -7.59
CA THR A 169 0.05 -16.13 -7.38
C THR A 169 1.17 -15.23 -7.89
N LEU A 170 2.07 -14.78 -7.02
CA LEU A 170 3.21 -13.95 -7.40
C LEU A 170 4.26 -14.79 -8.16
N ARG A 171 3.86 -15.33 -9.31
CA ARG A 171 4.75 -15.83 -10.35
C ARG A 171 4.52 -14.93 -11.55
N PHE A 172 5.47 -14.03 -11.77
CA PHE A 172 5.54 -13.21 -12.98
C PHE A 172 5.74 -14.08 -14.22
#